data_AF-A0A5J4TMW6-F1
#
_entry.id   AF-A0A5J4TMW6-F1
#
_cell.length_a   1.000
_cell.length_b   1.000
_cell.length_c   1.000
_cell.angle_alpha   90.00
_cell.angle_beta   90.00
_cell.angle_gamma   90.00
#
_symmetry.space_group_name_H-M   'P 1'
#
loop_
_entity.id
_entity.type
_entity.pdbx_description
1 polymer ?
#
loop_
_entity_poly.entity_id
_entity_poly.type
_entity_poly.pdbx_seq_one_letter_code
_entity_poly.pdbx_strand_id
1 'polypeptide(L)'
;MFVVSNDFHAVSGDEFYVGTTGSDANSCSLSLPCLTLDTPSALGGSVDSSTEYTVYIMDNTTLSMPFTISSSEQSPRTFKNYPQSSSTQSVIEIVNSGGYFDISGNSRFDHINFTLSNVVSDSHGGIINVQLFESQKTFEIISCNFIGFKTSTTCGALSLSISNDAHATLKNLLFEGCEANIAGAVFITLNSGGQVTVSESCTFTECKVTQSNAAGGGIYATISGQNSKLIFKDQVTFDKCSGLTGSGIYLLITATGGTGTFYIEASGPNYEINLLGKMI
;
A
#
# COMPACT_ATOMS: atom_id res chain seq x y z
N MET A 1 -31.90 -35.09 -17.60
CA MET A 1 -32.43 -33.74 -17.33
C MET A 1 -31.50 -33.14 -16.29
N PHE A 2 -30.50 -32.37 -16.74
CA PHE A 2 -29.54 -31.74 -15.85
C PHE A 2 -30.13 -30.42 -15.38
N VAL A 3 -30.35 -30.30 -14.08
CA VAL A 3 -30.66 -29.02 -13.44
C VAL A 3 -29.31 -28.32 -13.27
N VAL A 4 -29.07 -27.28 -14.06
CA VAL A 4 -28.02 -26.30 -13.79
C VAL A 4 -28.57 -25.42 -12.67
N SER A 5 -28.13 -25.64 -11.44
CA SER A 5 -28.30 -24.64 -10.39
C SER A 5 -27.35 -23.50 -10.71
N ASN A 6 -27.90 -22.39 -11.20
CA ASN A 6 -27.21 -21.12 -11.19
C ASN A 6 -26.98 -20.74 -9.72
N ASP A 7 -25.80 -21.06 -9.19
CA ASP A 7 -25.26 -20.32 -8.06
C ASP A 7 -24.89 -18.93 -8.56
N PHE A 8 -25.91 -18.06 -8.64
CA PHE A 8 -25.66 -16.64 -8.52
C PHE A 8 -25.06 -16.44 -7.12
N HIS A 9 -23.74 -16.27 -7.08
CA HIS A 9 -23.03 -15.79 -5.91
C HIS A 9 -23.73 -14.51 -5.42
N ALA A 10 -24.59 -14.64 -4.42
CA ALA A 10 -24.93 -13.53 -3.54
C ALA A 10 -23.66 -13.30 -2.71
N VAL A 11 -22.78 -12.43 -3.21
CA VAL A 11 -21.60 -12.00 -2.47
C VAL A 11 -22.11 -11.21 -1.27
N SER A 12 -21.86 -11.74 -0.07
CA SER A 12 -22.34 -11.26 1.23
C SER A 12 -21.54 -10.03 1.72
N GLY A 13 -21.26 -9.08 0.82
CA GLY A 13 -20.49 -7.88 1.13
C GLY A 13 -21.21 -6.61 0.69
N ASP A 14 -20.96 -5.52 1.41
CA ASP A 14 -21.48 -4.21 1.05
C ASP A 14 -20.61 -3.60 -0.05
N GLU A 15 -21.24 -3.14 -1.13
CA GLU A 15 -20.55 -2.55 -2.28
C GLU A 15 -20.87 -1.07 -2.42
N PHE A 16 -19.82 -0.26 -2.56
CA PHE A 16 -19.92 1.19 -2.71
C PHE A 16 -19.23 1.61 -3.99
N TYR A 17 -19.74 2.66 -4.62
CA TYR A 17 -19.30 3.13 -5.92
C TYR A 17 -19.00 4.63 -5.83
N VAL A 18 -17.78 5.01 -6.23
CA VAL A 18 -17.30 6.39 -6.25
C VAL A 18 -16.75 6.75 -7.62
N GLY A 19 -16.93 7.99 -8.05
CA GLY A 19 -16.42 8.46 -9.34
C GLY A 19 -16.82 9.90 -9.69
N THR A 20 -16.21 10.46 -10.73
CA THR A 20 -16.31 11.89 -11.08
C THR A 20 -17.72 12.36 -11.43
N THR A 21 -18.59 11.45 -11.86
CA THR A 21 -20.00 11.74 -12.18
C THR A 21 -20.93 11.66 -10.96
N GLY A 22 -20.39 11.29 -9.80
CA GLY A 22 -21.14 11.09 -8.57
C GLY A 22 -21.47 12.38 -7.81
N SER A 23 -22.12 12.21 -6.66
CA SER A 23 -22.40 13.27 -5.70
C SER A 23 -22.30 12.74 -4.29
N ASP A 24 -21.66 13.48 -3.39
CA ASP A 24 -21.48 13.09 -1.98
C ASP A 24 -22.77 13.09 -1.16
N ALA A 25 -23.87 13.57 -1.76
CA ALA A 25 -25.22 13.42 -1.21
C ALA A 25 -25.87 12.06 -1.54
N ASN A 26 -25.25 11.25 -2.39
CA ASN A 26 -25.77 9.95 -2.79
C ASN A 26 -25.49 8.85 -1.75
N SER A 27 -26.13 7.70 -1.92
CA SER A 27 -25.90 6.49 -1.11
C SER A 27 -24.66 5.68 -1.54
N CYS A 28 -23.89 6.18 -2.50
CA CYS A 28 -22.78 5.50 -3.17
C CYS A 28 -23.14 4.10 -3.73
N SER A 29 -24.34 3.92 -4.28
CA SER A 29 -24.68 2.69 -5.00
C SER A 29 -24.25 2.78 -6.47
N LEU A 30 -24.25 1.66 -7.19
CA LEU A 30 -23.86 1.66 -8.61
C LEU A 30 -24.66 2.65 -9.48
N SER A 31 -25.95 2.85 -9.18
CA SER A 31 -26.80 3.80 -9.91
C SER A 31 -26.71 5.24 -9.39
N LEU A 32 -26.22 5.44 -8.17
CA LEU A 32 -26.06 6.73 -7.51
C LEU A 32 -24.69 6.76 -6.81
N PRO A 33 -23.58 6.87 -7.58
CA PRO A 33 -22.24 6.85 -7.02
C PRO A 33 -21.94 8.14 -6.25
N CYS A 34 -21.03 8.06 -5.29
CA CYS A 34 -20.49 9.24 -4.60
C CYS A 34 -19.37 9.89 -5.39
N LEU A 35 -19.05 11.15 -5.11
CA LEU A 35 -18.01 11.87 -5.82
C LEU A 35 -16.63 11.58 -5.20
N THR A 36 -16.56 11.63 -3.87
CA THR A 36 -15.30 11.54 -3.11
C THR A 36 -15.30 10.36 -2.14
N LEU A 37 -14.10 10.03 -1.64
CA LEU A 37 -13.95 9.10 -0.52
C LEU A 37 -14.25 9.75 0.84
N ASP A 38 -14.37 11.08 0.89
CA ASP A 38 -14.56 11.83 2.13
C ASP A 38 -16.00 11.74 2.67
N THR A 39 -16.89 10.97 2.03
CA THR A 39 -18.33 10.91 2.36
C THR A 39 -18.60 10.24 3.72
N PRO A 40 -18.90 11.00 4.78
CA PRO A 40 -18.99 10.42 6.12
C PRO A 40 -20.26 9.58 6.30
N SER A 41 -21.31 9.87 5.53
CA SER A 41 -22.62 9.22 5.62
C SER A 41 -22.68 7.83 5.00
N ALA A 42 -21.78 7.50 4.07
CA ALA A 42 -21.82 6.25 3.31
C ALA A 42 -20.53 5.44 3.44
N LEU A 43 -19.37 6.10 3.56
CA LEU A 43 -18.08 5.43 3.73
C LEU A 43 -17.49 5.68 5.12
N GLY A 44 -17.66 6.86 5.73
CA GLY A 44 -17.03 7.19 7.03
C GLY A 44 -17.70 6.64 8.30
N GLY A 45 -18.97 6.19 8.24
CA GLY A 45 -19.71 5.61 9.37
C GLY A 45 -20.00 4.10 9.25
N SER A 46 -19.63 3.49 8.12
CA SER A 46 -19.91 2.09 7.75
C SER A 46 -18.65 1.21 7.75
N VAL A 47 -17.47 1.79 8.06
CA VAL A 47 -16.21 1.03 8.12
C VAL A 47 -16.14 0.11 9.34
N ASP A 48 -17.07 0.20 10.29
CA ASP A 48 -17.17 -0.65 11.49
C ASP A 48 -18.16 -1.83 11.33
N SER A 49 -18.33 -2.33 10.10
CA SER A 49 -19.22 -3.47 9.81
C SER A 49 -18.50 -4.82 9.92
N SER A 50 -19.18 -5.85 10.45
CA SER A 50 -18.65 -7.23 10.42
C SER A 50 -18.63 -7.87 9.02
N THR A 51 -19.28 -7.24 8.03
CA THR A 51 -19.34 -7.72 6.64
C THR A 51 -18.12 -7.31 5.81
N GLU A 52 -17.85 -8.08 4.77
CA GLU A 52 -16.92 -7.68 3.72
C GLU A 52 -17.44 -6.39 3.07
N TYR A 53 -16.53 -5.49 2.72
CA TYR A 53 -16.89 -4.17 2.21
C TYR A 53 -15.93 -3.80 1.09
N THR A 54 -16.47 -3.43 -0.07
CA THR A 54 -15.70 -3.06 -1.26
C THR A 54 -16.11 -1.70 -1.79
N VAL A 55 -15.14 -0.81 -1.95
CA VAL A 55 -15.29 0.45 -2.70
C VAL A 55 -14.76 0.27 -4.11
N TYR A 56 -15.64 0.42 -5.07
CA TYR A 56 -15.35 0.48 -6.49
C TYR A 56 -15.11 1.92 -6.93
N ILE A 57 -13.92 2.20 -7.43
CA ILE A 57 -13.58 3.48 -8.05
C ILE A 57 -13.87 3.36 -9.54
N MET A 58 -14.89 4.06 -10.01
CA MET A 58 -15.39 3.98 -11.40
C MET A 58 -14.46 4.62 -12.42
N ASP A 59 -13.80 5.70 -12.03
CA ASP A 59 -12.86 6.45 -12.87
C ASP A 59 -11.80 7.14 -11.99
N ASN A 60 -12.11 8.33 -11.45
CA ASN A 60 -11.29 9.10 -10.54
C ASN A 60 -12.13 9.52 -9.33
N THR A 61 -11.50 9.55 -8.16
CA THR A 61 -12.08 10.10 -6.94
C THR A 61 -10.99 10.81 -6.14
N THR A 62 -11.40 11.62 -5.16
CA THR A 62 -10.48 12.38 -4.33
C THR A 62 -10.56 11.94 -2.87
N LEU A 63 -9.44 12.11 -2.17
CA LEU A 63 -9.37 12.00 -0.71
C LEU A 63 -8.71 13.26 -0.14
N SER A 64 -9.40 13.91 0.79
CA SER A 64 -8.98 15.16 1.42
C SER A 64 -8.89 15.07 2.95
N MET A 65 -9.44 14.00 3.53
CA MET A 65 -9.41 13.70 4.96
C MET A 65 -8.79 12.31 5.21
N PRO A 66 -8.39 11.98 6.44
CA PRO A 66 -7.91 10.64 6.75
C PRO A 66 -9.02 9.61 6.54
N PHE A 67 -8.71 8.54 5.81
CA PHE A 67 -9.56 7.35 5.70
C PHE A 67 -9.04 6.28 6.65
N THR A 68 -9.73 6.05 7.76
CA THR A 68 -9.29 5.11 8.79
C THR A 68 -9.90 3.72 8.60
N ILE A 69 -9.07 2.67 8.72
CA ILE A 69 -9.49 1.27 8.78
C ILE A 69 -9.02 0.70 10.12
N SER A 70 -9.96 0.44 11.03
CA SER A 70 -9.65 0.04 12.41
C SER A 70 -9.29 -1.44 12.55
N SER A 71 -8.49 -1.79 13.55
CA SER A 71 -8.18 -3.19 13.89
C SER A 71 -9.39 -3.94 14.48
N SER A 72 -10.43 -3.24 14.93
CA SER A 72 -11.72 -3.83 15.33
C SER A 72 -12.41 -4.57 14.19
N GLU A 73 -12.05 -4.26 12.95
CA GLU A 73 -12.70 -4.81 11.77
C GLU A 73 -12.33 -6.27 11.56
N GLN A 74 -13.36 -7.12 11.51
CA GLN A 74 -13.21 -8.56 11.32
C GLN A 74 -12.97 -8.93 9.85
N SER A 75 -13.56 -8.15 8.93
CA SER A 75 -13.52 -8.39 7.49
C SER A 75 -12.65 -7.36 6.77
N PRO A 76 -11.96 -7.73 5.69
CA PRO A 76 -11.11 -6.81 4.95
C PRO A 76 -11.92 -5.69 4.29
N ARG A 77 -11.33 -4.49 4.23
CA ARG A 77 -11.81 -3.37 3.42
C ARG A 77 -11.07 -3.34 2.10
N THR A 78 -11.80 -3.43 0.99
CA THR A 78 -11.21 -3.52 -0.35
C THR A 78 -11.49 -2.24 -1.14
N PHE A 79 -10.48 -1.73 -1.83
CA PHE A 79 -10.57 -0.63 -2.80
C PHE A 79 -10.11 -1.14 -4.16
N LYS A 80 -10.99 -1.05 -5.17
CA LYS A 80 -10.72 -1.66 -6.47
C LYS A 80 -11.25 -0.83 -7.63
N ASN A 81 -10.63 -0.94 -8.79
CA ASN A 81 -11.13 -0.37 -10.04
C ASN A 81 -12.49 -0.96 -10.46
N TYR A 82 -13.19 -0.21 -11.33
CA TYR A 82 -14.43 -0.66 -11.95
C TYR A 82 -14.46 -0.29 -13.44
N PRO A 83 -15.05 -1.14 -14.33
CA PRO A 83 -15.61 -2.46 -14.05
C PRO A 83 -14.51 -3.48 -13.68
N GLN A 84 -14.85 -4.47 -12.84
CA GLN A 84 -13.90 -5.44 -12.30
C GLN A 84 -13.12 -6.25 -13.36
N SER A 85 -13.67 -6.37 -14.56
CA SER A 85 -13.02 -7.05 -15.70
C SER A 85 -11.91 -6.23 -16.34
N SER A 86 -11.80 -4.95 -15.99
CA SER A 86 -10.77 -4.04 -16.49
C SER A 86 -9.44 -4.29 -15.78
N SER A 87 -8.35 -4.26 -16.54
CA SER A 87 -6.99 -4.18 -16.00
C SER A 87 -6.48 -2.75 -15.87
N THR A 88 -7.30 -1.75 -16.24
CA THR A 88 -6.93 -0.34 -16.13
C THR A 88 -7.09 0.13 -14.70
N GLN A 89 -6.07 0.80 -14.18
CA GLN A 89 -6.14 1.40 -12.85
C GLN A 89 -7.13 2.57 -12.80
N SER A 90 -7.97 2.60 -11.76
CA SER A 90 -8.74 3.79 -11.40
C SER A 90 -7.90 4.72 -10.53
N VAL A 91 -8.27 6.00 -10.46
CA VAL A 91 -7.45 7.02 -9.79
C VAL A 91 -8.01 7.38 -8.42
N ILE A 92 -7.14 7.43 -7.41
CA ILE A 92 -7.39 8.11 -6.14
C ILE A 92 -6.41 9.27 -6.06
N GLU A 93 -6.92 10.49 -6.17
CA GLU A 93 -6.14 11.72 -6.06
C GLU A 93 -6.16 12.25 -4.63
N ILE A 94 -4.98 12.38 -4.02
CA ILE A 94 -4.80 13.06 -2.74
C ILE A 94 -4.75 14.56 -3.00
N VAL A 95 -5.75 15.30 -2.52
CA VAL A 95 -5.92 16.71 -2.90
C VAL A 95 -5.33 17.71 -1.91
N ASN A 96 -4.98 17.29 -0.70
CA ASN A 96 -4.30 18.12 0.29
C ASN A 96 -3.51 17.26 1.31
N SER A 97 -2.82 17.90 2.25
CA SER A 97 -2.01 17.22 3.28
C SER A 97 -2.81 16.42 4.31
N GLY A 98 -4.13 16.62 4.39
CA GLY A 98 -5.04 15.88 5.26
C GLY A 98 -5.53 14.54 4.67
N GLY A 99 -5.43 14.34 3.35
CA GLY A 99 -5.83 13.11 2.69
C GLY A 99 -4.77 12.02 2.80
N TYR A 100 -5.09 10.91 3.46
CA TYR A 100 -4.26 9.70 3.52
C TYR A 100 -5.08 8.53 4.09
N PHE A 101 -4.59 7.31 3.93
CA PHE A 101 -5.16 6.12 4.55
C PHE A 101 -4.41 5.80 5.84
N ASP A 102 -5.15 5.58 6.94
CA ASP A 102 -4.60 5.17 8.22
C ASP A 102 -5.18 3.81 8.63
N ILE A 103 -4.36 2.78 8.56
CA ILE A 103 -4.82 1.40 8.50
C ILE A 103 -4.24 0.59 9.65
N SER A 104 -5.11 0.06 10.50
CA SER A 104 -4.79 -0.92 11.54
C SER A 104 -5.57 -2.24 11.39
N GLY A 105 -6.57 -2.27 10.50
CA GLY A 105 -7.35 -3.46 10.15
C GLY A 105 -6.95 -4.13 8.85
N ASN A 106 -7.63 -5.23 8.54
CA ASN A 106 -7.43 -5.96 7.29
C ASN A 106 -7.85 -5.11 6.10
N SER A 107 -7.02 -5.01 5.07
CA SER A 107 -7.34 -4.17 3.92
C SER A 107 -6.65 -4.60 2.64
N ARG A 108 -7.27 -4.23 1.51
CA ARG A 108 -6.80 -4.54 0.18
C ARG A 108 -6.95 -3.37 -0.79
N PHE A 109 -5.93 -3.10 -1.58
CA PHE A 109 -5.97 -2.19 -2.72
C PHE A 109 -5.62 -2.94 -4.00
N ASP A 110 -6.42 -2.75 -5.05
CA ASP A 110 -6.31 -3.55 -6.28
C ASP A 110 -6.57 -2.67 -7.52
N HIS A 111 -5.56 -2.52 -8.39
CA HIS A 111 -5.62 -1.68 -9.61
C HIS A 111 -5.96 -0.20 -9.34
N ILE A 112 -5.16 0.47 -8.49
CA ILE A 112 -5.35 1.90 -8.18
C ILE A 112 -4.10 2.72 -8.51
N ASN A 113 -4.29 3.84 -9.21
CA ASN A 113 -3.30 4.89 -9.39
C ASN A 113 -3.49 5.95 -8.30
N PHE A 114 -2.56 5.98 -7.35
CA PHE A 114 -2.48 7.05 -6.37
C PHE A 114 -1.69 8.23 -6.96
N THR A 115 -2.29 9.41 -6.91
CA THR A 115 -1.69 10.66 -7.40
C THR A 115 -1.84 11.78 -6.37
N LEU A 116 -1.08 12.87 -6.56
CA LEU A 116 -1.05 14.01 -5.64
C LEU A 116 -1.33 15.32 -6.40
N SER A 117 -2.30 16.10 -5.92
CA SER A 117 -2.70 17.35 -6.55
C SER A 117 -1.83 18.52 -6.07
N ASN A 118 -0.74 18.84 -6.78
CA ASN A 118 0.05 20.08 -6.65
C ASN A 118 0.43 20.55 -5.21
N VAL A 119 0.41 19.65 -4.22
CA VAL A 119 0.63 19.91 -2.80
C VAL A 119 1.73 18.99 -2.33
N VAL A 120 2.65 19.45 -1.48
CA VAL A 120 3.59 18.57 -0.78
C VAL A 120 2.80 17.86 0.32
N SER A 121 2.76 16.53 0.29
CA SER A 121 2.05 15.77 1.32
C SER A 121 2.87 15.79 2.61
N ASP A 122 2.28 16.29 3.70
CA ASP A 122 2.86 16.24 5.04
C ASP A 122 2.39 15.00 5.82
N SER A 123 1.94 13.95 5.11
CA SER A 123 1.39 12.74 5.70
C SER A 123 2.37 12.07 6.69
N HIS A 124 1.85 11.65 7.84
CA HIS A 124 2.56 11.13 9.02
C HIS A 124 3.26 9.76 8.82
N GLY A 125 3.78 9.49 7.62
CA GLY A 125 4.37 8.21 7.26
C GLY A 125 4.17 7.82 5.79
N GLY A 126 3.57 8.67 4.95
CA GLY A 126 3.18 8.33 3.58
C GLY A 126 1.67 8.38 3.40
N ILE A 127 1.20 8.35 2.15
CA ILE A 127 -0.23 8.44 1.82
C ILE A 127 -1.03 7.19 2.22
N ILE A 128 -0.36 6.07 2.42
CA ILE A 128 -0.92 4.88 3.07
C ILE A 128 -0.01 4.55 4.25
N ASN A 129 -0.55 4.70 5.46
CA ASN A 129 0.10 4.32 6.69
C ASN A 129 -0.56 3.05 7.24
N VAL A 130 0.22 1.98 7.38
CA VAL A 130 -0.25 0.67 7.84
C VAL A 130 0.43 0.30 9.16
N GLN A 131 -0.36 0.02 10.19
CA GLN A 131 0.05 -0.33 11.54
C GLN A 131 -0.66 -1.61 11.98
N LEU A 132 -0.12 -2.76 11.60
CA LEU A 132 -0.67 -4.07 11.97
C LEU A 132 0.08 -4.62 13.18
N PHE A 133 -0.48 -4.45 14.37
CA PHE A 133 0.11 -4.89 15.64
C PHE A 133 -0.63 -6.06 16.30
N GLU A 134 -1.69 -6.56 15.67
CA GLU A 134 -2.43 -7.73 16.14
C GLU A 134 -2.13 -8.93 15.25
N SER A 135 -2.26 -10.14 15.80
CA SER A 135 -1.95 -11.35 15.06
C SER A 135 -2.94 -11.62 13.94
N GLN A 136 -2.45 -12.25 12.88
CA GLN A 136 -3.23 -12.64 11.70
C GLN A 136 -3.84 -11.46 10.91
N LYS A 137 -3.43 -10.22 11.18
CA LYS A 137 -3.83 -9.06 10.38
C LYS A 137 -3.12 -9.08 9.03
N THR A 138 -3.84 -8.66 7.99
CA THR A 138 -3.34 -8.69 6.61
C THR A 138 -3.52 -7.36 5.88
N PHE A 139 -2.50 -6.98 5.12
CA PHE A 139 -2.55 -5.89 4.16
C PHE A 139 -2.12 -6.42 2.78
N GLU A 140 -2.93 -6.20 1.75
CA GLU A 140 -2.58 -6.59 0.38
C GLU A 140 -2.71 -5.40 -0.58
N ILE A 141 -1.68 -5.13 -1.37
CA ILE A 141 -1.72 -4.11 -2.42
C ILE A 141 -1.19 -4.68 -3.73
N ILE A 142 -2.01 -4.61 -4.77
CA ILE A 142 -1.80 -5.29 -6.06
C ILE A 142 -2.04 -4.33 -7.22
N SER A 143 -1.16 -4.33 -8.22
CA SER A 143 -1.35 -3.58 -9.47
C SER A 143 -1.58 -2.08 -9.27
N CYS A 144 -1.04 -1.53 -8.19
CA CYS A 144 -1.19 -0.12 -7.83
C CYS A 144 0.05 0.69 -8.18
N ASN A 145 -0.16 1.97 -8.54
CA ASN A 145 0.91 2.89 -8.88
C ASN A 145 0.90 4.09 -7.93
N PHE A 146 2.08 4.55 -7.55
CA PHE A 146 2.32 5.72 -6.72
C PHE A 146 3.20 6.70 -7.48
N ILE A 147 2.63 7.84 -7.89
CA ILE A 147 3.31 8.75 -8.81
C ILE A 147 3.48 10.14 -8.18
N GLY A 148 4.73 10.57 -8.06
CA GLY A 148 5.08 11.95 -7.71
C GLY A 148 4.81 12.32 -6.25
N PHE A 149 4.79 11.36 -5.33
CA PHE A 149 4.61 11.63 -3.91
C PHE A 149 5.88 12.20 -3.29
N LYS A 150 5.89 13.53 -3.13
CA LYS A 150 7.00 14.27 -2.52
C LYS A 150 6.57 14.79 -1.16
N THR A 151 7.25 14.34 -0.11
CA THR A 151 6.96 14.66 1.29
C THR A 151 8.22 15.17 1.98
N SER A 152 8.06 15.95 3.05
CA SER A 152 9.14 16.25 4.00
C SER A 152 9.06 15.38 5.25
N THR A 153 8.46 14.19 5.16
CA THR A 153 8.24 13.29 6.28
C THR A 153 9.08 12.01 6.13
N THR A 154 8.81 11.00 6.97
CA THR A 154 9.56 9.73 6.99
C THR A 154 9.51 8.99 5.65
N CYS A 155 8.41 9.07 4.91
CA CYS A 155 8.23 8.26 3.71
C CYS A 155 7.39 8.96 2.64
N GLY A 156 7.67 8.68 1.37
CA GLY A 156 6.99 9.30 0.24
C GLY A 156 5.58 8.75 0.04
N ALA A 157 5.42 7.42 0.01
CA ALA A 157 4.17 6.78 -0.42
C ALA A 157 3.58 5.82 0.62
N LEU A 158 4.33 4.81 1.06
CA LEU A 158 3.78 3.70 1.85
C LEU A 158 4.63 3.42 3.11
N SER A 159 4.02 3.55 4.29
CA SER A 159 4.61 3.11 5.56
C SER A 159 3.95 1.83 6.04
N LEU A 160 4.79 0.86 6.41
CA LEU A 160 4.38 -0.45 6.94
C LEU A 160 5.06 -0.68 8.29
N SER A 161 4.28 -0.72 9.35
CA SER A 161 4.71 -1.14 10.68
C SER A 161 3.97 -2.43 11.04
N ILE A 162 4.65 -3.57 10.91
CA ILE A 162 4.04 -4.90 10.97
C ILE A 162 4.66 -5.70 12.11
N SER A 163 3.85 -6.21 13.03
CA SER A 163 4.31 -7.03 14.14
C SER A 163 3.33 -8.14 14.54
N ASN A 164 3.73 -8.96 15.51
CA ASN A 164 2.91 -10.01 16.11
C ASN A 164 2.35 -11.00 15.09
N ASP A 165 3.20 -11.50 14.20
CA ASP A 165 2.84 -12.42 13.11
C ASP A 165 1.76 -11.88 12.14
N ALA A 166 1.62 -10.56 11.99
CA ALA A 166 0.87 -9.94 10.91
C ALA A 166 1.64 -9.97 9.57
N HIS A 167 0.90 -9.84 8.45
CA HIS A 167 1.45 -9.99 7.10
C HIS A 167 1.03 -8.87 6.16
N ALA A 168 1.99 -8.35 5.40
CA ALA A 168 1.73 -7.44 4.29
C ALA A 168 2.27 -8.01 2.96
N THR A 169 1.52 -7.85 1.87
CA THR A 169 1.86 -8.35 0.54
C THR A 169 1.78 -7.23 -0.49
N LEU A 170 2.88 -7.02 -1.20
CA LEU A 170 3.07 -5.97 -2.21
C LEU A 170 3.36 -6.66 -3.56
N LYS A 171 2.47 -6.50 -4.54
CA LYS A 171 2.54 -7.19 -5.84
C LYS A 171 2.35 -6.23 -7.00
N ASN A 172 3.21 -6.34 -8.01
CA ASN A 172 3.05 -5.60 -9.27
C ASN A 172 2.85 -4.09 -9.06
N LEU A 173 3.72 -3.47 -8.25
CA LEU A 173 3.60 -2.05 -7.89
C LEU A 173 4.56 -1.19 -8.70
N LEU A 174 4.15 0.04 -9.02
CA LEU A 174 5.04 1.08 -9.53
C LEU A 174 5.15 2.21 -8.51
N PHE A 175 6.36 2.60 -8.16
CA PHE A 175 6.66 3.83 -7.44
C PHE A 175 7.52 4.70 -8.34
N GLU A 176 7.02 5.86 -8.74
CA GLU A 176 7.70 6.75 -9.69
C GLU A 176 7.84 8.17 -9.10
N GLY A 177 9.08 8.65 -9.02
CA GLY A 177 9.38 10.02 -8.60
C GLY A 177 9.00 10.34 -7.16
N CYS A 178 8.91 9.34 -6.28
CA CYS A 178 8.62 9.54 -4.86
C CYS A 178 9.85 10.10 -4.11
N GLU A 179 9.62 11.07 -3.22
CA GLU A 179 10.67 11.81 -2.52
C GLU A 179 10.29 11.99 -1.05
N ALA A 180 11.21 11.73 -0.12
CA ALA A 180 10.96 11.91 1.32
C ALA A 180 12.25 12.20 2.10
N ASN A 181 12.14 12.51 3.40
CA ASN A 181 13.34 12.73 4.22
C ASN A 181 14.08 11.42 4.51
N ILE A 182 13.38 10.33 4.85
CA ILE A 182 14.00 9.08 5.32
C ILE A 182 13.90 7.94 4.31
N ALA A 183 12.76 7.74 3.65
CA ALA A 183 12.54 6.65 2.69
C ALA A 183 11.77 7.15 1.47
N GLY A 184 12.42 7.20 0.30
CA GLY A 184 11.85 7.93 -0.83
C GLY A 184 10.49 7.40 -1.28
N ALA A 185 10.26 6.08 -1.26
CA ALA A 185 8.95 5.50 -1.59
C ALA A 185 8.30 4.68 -0.46
N VAL A 186 9.02 3.75 0.15
CA VAL A 186 8.44 2.79 1.12
C VAL A 186 9.29 2.70 2.38
N PHE A 187 8.66 2.84 3.54
CA PHE A 187 9.27 2.66 4.85
C PHE A 187 8.69 1.43 5.53
N ILE A 188 9.54 0.53 6.03
CA ILE A 188 9.13 -0.74 6.62
C ILE A 188 9.74 -0.89 8.01
N THR A 189 8.93 -1.28 8.99
CA THR A 189 9.37 -1.69 10.32
C THR A 189 8.74 -3.03 10.67
N LEU A 190 9.57 -4.04 10.91
CA LEU A 190 9.15 -5.38 11.30
C LEU A 190 9.62 -5.71 12.71
N ASN A 191 8.72 -6.28 13.51
CA ASN A 191 9.02 -6.80 14.85
C ASN A 191 8.19 -8.05 15.17
N SER A 192 8.57 -8.84 16.17
CA SER A 192 7.76 -9.92 16.76
C SER A 192 7.06 -10.81 15.73
N GLY A 193 7.78 -11.31 14.72
CA GLY A 193 7.22 -12.22 13.71
C GLY A 193 6.50 -11.53 12.53
N GLY A 194 6.47 -10.20 12.49
CA GLY A 194 5.87 -9.43 11.40
C GLY A 194 6.56 -9.67 10.06
N GLN A 195 5.78 -9.77 8.99
CA GLN A 195 6.27 -10.19 7.68
C GLN A 195 5.76 -9.30 6.56
N VAL A 196 6.67 -8.94 5.64
CA VAL A 196 6.34 -8.27 4.38
C VAL A 196 6.87 -9.10 3.22
N THR A 197 6.03 -9.36 2.22
CA THR A 197 6.44 -9.96 0.94
C THR A 197 6.29 -8.94 -0.17
N VAL A 198 7.37 -8.67 -0.90
CA VAL A 198 7.39 -7.92 -2.16
C VAL A 198 7.61 -8.92 -3.29
N SER A 199 6.68 -9.00 -4.24
CA SER A 199 6.72 -10.03 -5.28
C SER A 199 6.21 -9.52 -6.64
N GLU A 200 6.23 -10.41 -7.62
CA GLU A 200 5.87 -10.13 -9.02
C GLU A 200 6.75 -9.05 -9.64
N SER A 201 6.17 -8.01 -10.27
CA SER A 201 6.92 -6.97 -10.99
C SER A 201 6.85 -5.62 -10.26
N CYS A 202 7.48 -5.52 -9.08
CA CYS A 202 7.55 -4.25 -8.35
C CYS A 202 8.70 -3.37 -8.88
N THR A 203 8.42 -2.12 -9.22
CA THR A 203 9.40 -1.18 -9.79
C THR A 203 9.43 0.13 -9.01
N PHE A 204 10.64 0.59 -8.71
CA PHE A 204 10.95 1.86 -8.07
C PHE A 204 11.80 2.67 -9.04
N THR A 205 11.29 3.80 -9.52
CA THR A 205 11.97 4.62 -10.52
C THR A 205 12.08 6.06 -10.03
N GLU A 206 13.30 6.61 -10.08
CA GLU A 206 13.59 8.00 -9.70
C GLU A 206 13.14 8.36 -8.27
N CYS A 207 13.03 7.37 -7.38
CA CYS A 207 12.69 7.60 -5.98
C CYS A 207 13.93 8.04 -5.20
N LYS A 208 13.80 9.04 -4.31
CA LYS A 208 14.97 9.60 -3.62
C LYS A 208 14.71 10.07 -2.20
N VAL A 209 15.77 10.17 -1.41
CA VAL A 209 15.75 10.84 -0.12
C VAL A 209 16.35 12.24 -0.20
N THR A 210 15.79 13.18 0.55
CA THR A 210 16.21 14.59 0.58
C THR A 210 17.18 14.89 1.72
N GLN A 211 17.09 14.15 2.82
CA GLN A 211 17.93 14.38 3.97
C GLN A 211 19.35 13.86 3.69
N SER A 212 20.35 14.69 3.97
CA SER A 212 21.74 14.41 3.61
C SER A 212 22.35 13.19 4.30
N ASN A 213 21.74 12.71 5.38
CA ASN A 213 22.13 11.51 6.14
C ASN A 213 21.14 10.35 6.03
N ALA A 214 20.12 10.44 5.17
CA ALA A 214 19.13 9.39 4.98
C ALA A 214 19.52 8.37 3.91
N ALA A 215 18.83 7.24 3.92
CA ALA A 215 19.17 6.05 3.15
C ALA A 215 17.92 5.47 2.48
N GLY A 216 18.06 4.60 1.46
CA GLY A 216 16.89 3.91 0.91
C GLY A 216 15.99 4.80 0.03
N GLY A 217 16.51 5.24 -1.12
CA GLY A 217 15.74 6.06 -2.07
C GLY A 217 14.46 5.40 -2.55
N GLY A 218 14.44 4.07 -2.71
CA GLY A 218 13.21 3.29 -2.90
C GLY A 218 12.64 2.80 -1.58
N ILE A 219 13.31 1.84 -0.94
CA ILE A 219 12.87 1.20 0.31
C ILE A 219 13.86 1.48 1.44
N TYR A 220 13.35 1.87 2.61
CA TYR A 220 14.06 1.79 3.88
C TYR A 220 13.35 0.78 4.77
N ALA A 221 14.05 -0.24 5.28
CA ALA A 221 13.47 -1.22 6.19
C ALA A 221 14.27 -1.39 7.48
N THR A 222 13.57 -1.46 8.61
CA THR A 222 14.10 -1.95 9.88
C THR A 222 13.48 -3.31 10.20
N ILE A 223 14.31 -4.29 10.52
CA ILE A 223 13.88 -5.65 10.82
C ILE A 223 14.46 -6.03 12.17
N SER A 224 13.58 -6.20 13.15
CA SER A 224 13.92 -6.54 14.53
C SER A 224 13.04 -7.67 15.02
N GLY A 225 13.38 -8.27 16.16
CA GLY A 225 12.58 -9.34 16.76
C GLY A 225 12.68 -10.70 16.05
N GLN A 226 12.30 -11.75 16.77
CA GLN A 226 12.38 -13.12 16.26
C GLN A 226 11.34 -13.35 15.15
N ASN A 227 11.67 -14.18 14.17
CA ASN A 227 10.81 -14.60 13.06
C ASN A 227 10.29 -13.50 12.12
N SER A 228 10.71 -12.24 12.29
CA SER A 228 10.37 -11.15 11.38
C SER A 228 11.05 -11.34 10.01
N LYS A 229 10.34 -11.10 8.91
CA LYS A 229 10.86 -11.34 7.54
C LYS A 229 10.45 -10.26 6.56
N LEU A 230 11.43 -9.71 5.85
CA LEU A 230 11.19 -9.01 4.59
C LEU A 230 11.63 -9.95 3.46
N ILE A 231 10.70 -10.30 2.58
CA ILE A 231 10.89 -11.29 1.53
C ILE A 231 10.72 -10.60 0.19
N PHE A 232 11.73 -10.68 -0.67
CA PHE A 232 11.64 -10.30 -2.07
C PHE A 232 11.52 -11.56 -2.92
N LYS A 233 10.54 -11.62 -3.82
CA LYS A 233 10.32 -12.68 -4.80
C LYS A 233 10.25 -12.09 -6.20
N ASP A 234 10.47 -12.93 -7.21
CA ASP A 234 10.34 -12.56 -8.62
C ASP A 234 11.24 -11.38 -9.01
N GLN A 235 10.72 -10.40 -9.78
CA GLN A 235 11.48 -9.27 -10.29
C GLN A 235 11.14 -7.99 -9.52
N VAL A 236 12.11 -7.50 -8.74
CA VAL A 236 12.01 -6.18 -8.10
C VAL A 236 13.11 -5.27 -8.64
N THR A 237 12.71 -4.15 -9.23
CA THR A 237 13.60 -3.24 -9.96
C THR A 237 13.74 -1.90 -9.24
N PHE A 238 14.97 -1.41 -9.11
CA PHE A 238 15.28 -0.06 -8.63
C PHE A 238 16.07 0.66 -9.73
N ASP A 239 15.45 1.63 -10.38
CA ASP A 239 16.07 2.40 -11.46
C ASP A 239 16.21 3.88 -11.06
N LYS A 240 17.41 4.42 -11.18
CA LYS A 240 17.75 5.83 -10.86
C LYS A 240 17.31 6.30 -9.47
N CYS A 241 17.14 5.39 -8.51
CA CYS A 241 16.87 5.78 -7.13
C CYS A 241 18.12 6.41 -6.49
N SER A 242 17.95 7.35 -5.55
CA SER A 242 19.09 8.04 -4.91
C SER A 242 18.93 8.26 -3.40
N GLY A 243 20.06 8.19 -2.70
CA GLY A 243 20.16 8.40 -1.25
C GLY A 243 21.62 8.31 -0.79
N LEU A 244 21.94 8.81 0.40
CA LEU A 244 23.33 8.83 0.91
C LEU A 244 23.89 7.41 0.99
N THR A 245 23.09 6.51 1.57
CA THR A 245 23.41 5.08 1.72
C THR A 245 22.28 4.25 1.13
N GLY A 246 22.58 3.18 0.40
CA GLY A 246 21.54 2.29 -0.14
C GLY A 246 20.56 3.02 -1.07
N SER A 247 21.08 3.58 -2.18
CA SER A 247 20.33 4.45 -3.10
C SER A 247 18.99 3.87 -3.56
N GLY A 248 18.91 2.55 -3.78
CA GLY A 248 17.65 1.83 -4.00
C GLY A 248 17.01 1.33 -2.71
N ILE A 249 17.75 0.51 -1.95
CA ILE A 249 17.27 -0.11 -0.70
C ILE A 249 18.27 0.11 0.42
N TYR A 250 17.77 0.45 1.61
CA TYR A 250 18.51 0.38 2.88
C TYR A 250 17.82 -0.57 3.85
N LEU A 251 18.59 -1.47 4.46
CA LEU A 251 18.10 -2.46 5.43
C LEU A 251 18.91 -2.37 6.72
N LEU A 252 18.23 -2.15 7.84
CA LEU A 252 18.79 -2.22 9.19
C LEU A 252 18.21 -3.41 9.92
N ILE A 253 19.06 -4.39 10.25
CA ILE A 253 18.64 -5.62 10.91
C ILE A 253 19.24 -5.67 12.31
N THR A 254 18.40 -5.59 13.34
CA THR A 254 18.84 -5.59 14.74
C THR A 254 18.37 -6.85 15.44
N ALA A 255 19.31 -7.75 15.71
CA ALA A 255 19.08 -8.98 16.43
C ALA A 255 19.31 -8.78 17.94
N THR A 256 18.26 -8.61 18.74
CA THR A 256 18.36 -8.79 20.20
C THR A 256 17.98 -10.23 20.54
N GLY A 257 18.98 -11.13 20.60
CA GLY A 257 18.82 -12.48 21.17
C GLY A 257 18.23 -13.57 20.27
N GLY A 258 18.24 -13.39 18.94
CA GLY A 258 17.86 -14.41 17.95
C GLY A 258 18.21 -13.98 16.52
N THR A 259 18.24 -14.91 15.56
CA THR A 259 18.63 -14.66 14.16
C THR A 259 17.68 -13.69 13.45
N GLY A 260 18.05 -12.41 13.33
CA GLY A 260 17.49 -11.54 12.31
C GLY A 260 17.94 -12.08 10.95
N THR A 261 17.01 -12.58 10.14
CA THR A 261 17.36 -13.31 8.91
C THR A 261 16.98 -12.45 7.72
N PHE A 262 17.97 -12.04 6.93
CA PHE A 262 17.75 -11.47 5.60
C PHE A 262 17.80 -12.59 4.58
N TYR A 263 16.72 -12.78 3.83
CA TYR A 263 16.58 -13.86 2.86
C TYR A 263 16.32 -13.26 1.48
N ILE A 264 17.28 -13.40 0.55
CA ILE A 264 17.08 -13.16 -0.87
C ILE A 264 16.97 -14.54 -1.53
N GLU A 265 15.82 -14.84 -2.15
CA GLU A 265 15.60 -16.10 -2.88
C GLU A 265 15.41 -15.82 -4.37
N ALA A 266 16.26 -16.40 -5.21
CA ALA A 266 16.06 -16.48 -6.65
C ALA A 266 15.72 -17.91 -7.04
N SER A 267 14.59 -18.13 -7.71
CA SER A 267 14.16 -19.44 -8.22
C SER A 267 13.63 -19.33 -9.66
N GLY A 268 14.02 -20.26 -10.56
CA GLY A 268 13.77 -20.21 -12.02
C GLY A 268 15.05 -20.24 -12.90
N PRO A 269 14.98 -20.22 -14.25
CA PRO A 269 16.14 -19.89 -15.09
C PRO A 269 16.18 -18.39 -15.44
N ASN A 270 17.38 -17.82 -15.64
CA ASN A 270 17.65 -16.41 -16.03
C ASN A 270 17.47 -15.32 -14.94
N TYR A 271 18.11 -15.48 -13.78
CA TYR A 271 18.23 -14.40 -12.77
C TYR A 271 19.63 -13.78 -12.76
N GLU A 272 19.67 -12.46 -12.57
CA GLU A 272 20.88 -11.71 -12.25
C GLU A 272 20.57 -10.91 -10.96
N ILE A 273 21.19 -11.28 -9.83
CA ILE A 273 21.13 -10.51 -8.59
C ILE A 273 22.38 -9.63 -8.55
N ASN A 274 22.23 -8.35 -8.88
CA ASN A 274 23.31 -7.37 -8.87
C ASN A 274 23.16 -6.40 -7.69
N LEU A 275 23.91 -6.64 -6.60
CA LEU A 275 24.11 -5.66 -5.53
C LEU A 275 25.18 -4.64 -5.99
N LEU A 276 24.80 -3.69 -6.84
CA LEU A 276 25.72 -2.69 -7.40
C LEU A 276 25.66 -1.38 -6.62
N GLY A 277 26.79 -1.05 -6.02
CA GLY A 277 27.07 0.13 -5.21
C GLY A 277 28.37 -0.12 -4.46
N LYS A 278 29.23 0.89 -4.28
CA LYS A 278 30.40 0.71 -3.42
C LYS A 278 29.87 0.57 -1.99
N MET A 279 29.97 -0.63 -1.41
CA MET A 279 29.81 -0.81 0.04
C MET A 279 31.00 -0.13 0.72
N ILE A 280 30.92 1.18 0.94
CA ILE A 280 31.74 1.93 1.89
C ILE A 280 30.83 2.60 2.89
#